data_AF-A0A8J2PCQ1-F1
#
_entry.id   AF-A0A8J2PCQ1-F1
#
_cell.length_a   1.000
_cell.length_b   1.000
_cell.length_c   1.000
_cell.angle_alpha   90.00
_cell.angle_beta   90.00
_cell.angle_gamma   90.00
#
_symmetry.space_group_name_H-M   'P 1'
#
loop_
_entity.id
_entity.type
_entity.pdbx_description
1 polymer ?
#
loop_
_entity_poly.entity_id
_entity_poly.type
_entity_poly.pdbx_seq_one_letter_code
_entity_poly.pdbx_strand_id
1 'polypeptide(L)'
;EANIPIFRGSESALVFAYDIGDDPYHGKDGFGDANLPPVQPKLETEHAVHAIIRLGELYKGKLTILALGPLTNLATAVRLEPEIKNWIKDLYILGGNYSALGNTTVVGEFNFVADPEAAHVVLENFDSACPMHIVPWETCVNAPITLVNFLKFYNY
;
A
#
# COMPACT_ATOMS: atom_id res chain seq x y z
N GLU A 1 -21.17 -7.62 -11.61
CA GLU A 1 -20.22 -7.07 -10.62
C GLU A 1 -19.08 -8.06 -10.43
N ALA A 2 -17.83 -7.58 -10.38
CA ALA A 2 -16.71 -8.46 -10.08
C ALA A 2 -16.68 -8.74 -8.57
N ASN A 3 -16.79 -10.02 -8.20
CA ASN A 3 -16.72 -10.45 -6.79
C ASN A 3 -15.25 -10.46 -6.34
N ILE A 4 -14.72 -9.29 -5.97
CA ILE A 4 -13.34 -9.13 -5.50
C ILE A 4 -13.33 -9.28 -3.98
N PRO A 5 -12.63 -10.29 -3.41
CA PRO A 5 -12.60 -10.50 -1.97
C PRO A 5 -11.83 -9.38 -1.26
N ILE A 6 -12.32 -8.99 -0.08
CA ILE A 6 -11.69 -7.95 0.75
C ILE A 6 -11.28 -8.58 2.07
N PHE A 7 -9.98 -8.51 2.36
CA PHE A 7 -9.39 -9.07 3.58
C PHE A 7 -8.97 -7.93 4.51
N ARG A 8 -9.36 -8.00 5.79
CA ARG A 8 -8.88 -7.07 6.81
C ARG A 8 -7.43 -7.40 7.15
N GLY A 9 -6.57 -6.38 7.20
CA GLY A 9 -5.16 -6.51 7.58
C GLY A 9 -4.84 -5.90 8.94
N SER A 10 -3.56 -5.63 9.18
CA SER A 10 -3.05 -5.04 10.42
C SER A 10 -3.67 -3.68 10.72
N GLU A 11 -4.06 -3.47 11.97
CA GLU A 11 -4.63 -2.21 12.48
C GLU A 11 -3.57 -1.20 12.92
N SER A 12 -2.31 -1.63 13.09
CA SER A 12 -1.19 -0.79 13.51
C SER A 12 0.11 -1.23 12.85
N ALA A 13 1.09 -0.32 12.83
CA ALA A 13 2.45 -0.62 12.43
C ALA A 13 3.16 -1.63 13.36
N LEU A 14 4.29 -2.18 12.91
CA LEU A 14 4.98 -3.29 13.57
C LEU A 14 5.49 -2.97 14.98
N VAL A 15 6.06 -1.78 15.19
CA VAL A 15 6.72 -1.42 16.45
C VAL A 15 5.99 -0.31 17.19
N PHE A 16 5.77 0.82 16.53
CA PHE A 16 5.12 1.99 17.12
C PHE A 16 3.82 2.27 16.41
N ALA A 17 2.72 2.40 17.16
CA ALA A 17 1.47 2.88 16.60
C ALA A 17 1.69 4.30 16.05
N TYR A 18 1.69 4.43 14.73
CA TYR A 18 1.77 5.72 14.07
C TYR A 18 0.39 6.38 14.14
N ASP A 19 0.30 7.46 14.91
CA ASP A 19 -0.90 8.28 14.98
C ASP A 19 -0.90 9.27 13.80
N ILE A 20 -1.86 9.10 12.90
CA ILE A 20 -2.01 9.97 11.72
C ILE A 20 -2.53 11.36 12.11
N GLY A 21 -3.05 11.54 13.33
CA GLY A 21 -3.66 12.79 13.80
C GLY A 21 -4.86 13.22 12.95
N ASP A 22 -5.03 14.53 12.79
CA ASP A 22 -5.98 15.10 11.84
C ASP A 22 -5.41 14.98 10.42
N ASP A 23 -5.94 14.07 9.59
CA ASP A 23 -5.56 13.92 8.18
C ASP A 23 -6.09 15.12 7.35
N PRO A 24 -5.21 16.01 6.85
CA PRO A 24 -5.63 17.15 6.06
C PRO A 24 -5.84 16.81 4.57
N TYR A 25 -5.53 15.59 4.14
CA TYR A 25 -5.49 15.19 2.74
C TYR A 25 -6.73 14.40 2.30
N HIS A 26 -7.23 13.48 3.13
CA HIS A 26 -8.30 12.55 2.74
C HIS A 26 -9.64 12.75 3.47
N GLY A 27 -9.77 13.74 4.35
CA GLY A 27 -10.98 13.95 5.14
C GLY A 27 -11.15 12.93 6.27
N LYS A 28 -12.25 13.02 7.03
CA LYS A 28 -12.46 12.17 8.22
C LYS A 28 -12.83 10.74 7.86
N ASP A 29 -13.44 10.54 6.69
CA ASP A 29 -13.84 9.24 6.18
C ASP A 29 -12.78 8.58 5.27
N GLY A 30 -11.70 9.29 4.93
CA GLY A 30 -10.69 8.85 3.96
C GLY A 30 -11.11 8.98 2.50
N PHE A 31 -12.29 9.57 2.22
CA PHE A 31 -12.88 9.74 0.89
C PHE A 31 -13.27 11.21 0.60
N GLY A 32 -12.60 12.15 1.27
CA GLY A 32 -12.80 13.59 1.09
C GLY A 32 -14.11 14.11 1.65
N ASP A 33 -14.73 13.38 2.60
CA ASP A 33 -16.01 13.73 3.23
C ASP A 33 -17.14 13.96 2.19
N ALA A 34 -17.08 13.22 1.08
CA ALA A 34 -17.96 13.38 -0.08
C ALA A 34 -19.41 12.89 0.15
N ASN A 35 -19.76 12.49 1.39
CA ASN A 35 -21.07 11.94 1.77
C ASN A 35 -21.53 10.79 0.85
N LEU A 36 -20.60 9.88 0.56
CA LEU A 36 -20.89 8.68 -0.25
C LEU A 36 -21.92 7.78 0.47
N PRO A 37 -22.77 7.05 -0.28
CA PRO A 37 -23.69 6.10 0.31
C PRO A 37 -22.91 5.02 1.07
N PRO A 38 -23.39 4.58 2.25
CA PRO A 38 -22.69 3.58 3.04
C PRO A 38 -22.62 2.26 2.27
N VAL A 39 -21.41 1.74 2.12
CA VAL A 39 -21.16 0.41 1.58
C VAL A 39 -20.75 -0.50 2.73
N GLN A 40 -21.40 -1.64 2.88
CA GLN A 40 -20.94 -2.71 3.77
C GLN A 40 -20.27 -3.78 2.91
N PRO A 41 -18.94 -3.73 2.71
CA PRO A 41 -18.25 -4.76 1.97
C PRO A 41 -18.40 -6.10 2.69
N LYS A 42 -18.60 -7.17 1.91
CA LYS A 42 -18.45 -8.52 2.45
C LYS A 42 -16.97 -8.76 2.71
N LEU A 43 -16.58 -8.69 3.96
CA LEU A 43 -15.21 -9.03 4.39
C LEU A 43 -15.06 -10.54 4.45
N GLU A 44 -13.92 -11.03 3.96
CA GLU A 44 -13.49 -12.39 4.20
C GLU A 44 -13.09 -12.56 5.67
N THR A 45 -13.26 -13.77 6.20
CA THR A 45 -12.85 -14.10 7.59
C THR A 45 -11.35 -14.29 7.73
N GLU A 46 -10.66 -14.57 6.62
CA GLU A 46 -9.21 -14.71 6.57
C GLU A 46 -8.52 -13.35 6.74
N HIS A 47 -7.46 -13.31 7.54
CA HIS A 47 -6.64 -12.10 7.70
C HIS A 47 -5.79 -11.85 6.44
N ALA A 48 -5.61 -10.59 6.04
CA ALA A 48 -4.91 -10.21 4.81
C ALA A 48 -3.49 -10.81 4.72
N VAL A 49 -2.78 -10.93 5.83
CA VAL A 49 -1.45 -11.58 5.89
C VAL A 49 -1.51 -13.05 5.44
N HIS A 50 -2.49 -13.81 5.92
CA HIS A 50 -2.66 -15.21 5.50
C HIS A 50 -3.14 -15.30 4.06
N ALA A 51 -4.02 -14.38 3.65
CA ALA A 51 -4.46 -14.30 2.26
C ALA A 51 -3.28 -14.03 1.32
N ILE A 52 -2.37 -13.11 1.66
CA ILE A 52 -1.15 -12.83 0.88
C ILE A 52 -0.31 -14.11 0.71
N ILE A 53 -0.06 -14.86 1.80
CA ILE A 53 0.72 -16.10 1.76
C ILE A 53 0.01 -17.16 0.89
N ARG A 54 -1.27 -17.42 1.15
CA ARG A 54 -2.07 -18.41 0.43
C ARG A 54 -2.19 -18.09 -1.05
N LEU A 55 -2.45 -16.82 -1.40
CA LEU A 55 -2.55 -16.38 -2.79
C LEU A 55 -1.17 -16.38 -3.48
N GLY A 56 -0.11 -16.03 -2.75
CA GLY A 56 1.26 -16.12 -3.23
C GLY A 56 1.63 -17.55 -3.63
N GLU A 57 1.26 -18.54 -2.80
CA GLU A 57 1.48 -19.95 -3.12
C GLU A 57 0.58 -20.42 -4.27
N LEU A 58 -0.72 -20.13 -4.21
CA LEU A 58 -1.70 -20.53 -5.22
C LEU A 58 -1.34 -20.01 -6.63
N TYR A 59 -0.82 -18.79 -6.70
CA TYR A 59 -0.42 -18.11 -7.94
C TYR A 59 1.09 -17.95 -8.04
N LYS A 60 1.86 -18.93 -7.55
CA LYS A 60 3.33 -18.91 -7.57
C LYS A 60 3.89 -18.59 -8.97
N GLY A 61 4.74 -17.57 -9.04
CA GLY A 61 5.34 -17.02 -10.26
C GLY A 61 4.39 -16.19 -11.13
N LYS A 62 3.15 -15.95 -10.68
CA LYS A 62 2.09 -15.23 -11.43
C LYS A 62 1.45 -14.08 -10.66
N LEU A 63 1.53 -14.08 -9.32
CA LEU A 63 0.95 -13.01 -8.51
C LEU A 63 1.79 -11.73 -8.59
N THR A 64 1.15 -10.62 -8.95
CA THR A 64 1.73 -9.28 -8.81
C THR A 64 1.08 -8.57 -7.63
N ILE A 65 1.89 -7.97 -6.77
CA ILE A 65 1.41 -7.19 -5.63
C ILE A 65 1.58 -5.70 -5.94
N LEU A 66 0.52 -4.92 -5.73
CA LEU A 66 0.53 -3.47 -5.76
C LEU A 66 0.28 -2.95 -4.34
N ALA A 67 1.34 -2.49 -3.68
CA ALA A 67 1.30 -1.94 -2.33
C ALA A 67 1.13 -0.41 -2.40
N LEU A 68 -0.07 0.08 -2.07
CA LEU A 68 -0.42 1.51 -2.11
C LEU A 68 -0.46 2.18 -0.73
N GLY A 69 -0.29 1.39 0.33
CA GLY A 69 -0.29 1.85 1.73
C GLY A 69 0.96 1.37 2.49
N PRO A 70 1.00 1.54 3.81
CA PRO A 70 2.09 1.05 4.65
C PRO A 70 2.33 -0.46 4.47
N LEU A 71 3.60 -0.87 4.52
CA LEU A 71 4.04 -2.22 4.11
C LEU A 71 3.82 -3.30 5.18
N THR A 72 3.13 -2.98 6.28
CA THR A 72 2.96 -3.83 7.48
C THR A 72 2.46 -5.24 7.15
N ASN A 73 1.43 -5.36 6.32
CA ASN A 73 0.87 -6.67 5.95
C ASN A 73 1.88 -7.51 5.18
N LEU A 74 2.60 -6.91 4.22
CA LEU A 74 3.58 -7.60 3.39
C LEU A 74 4.81 -8.00 4.22
N ALA A 75 5.32 -7.09 5.06
CA ALA A 75 6.41 -7.37 5.97
C ALA A 75 6.06 -8.52 6.93
N THR A 76 4.85 -8.51 7.49
CA THR A 76 4.38 -9.60 8.36
C THR A 76 4.28 -10.92 7.60
N ALA A 77 3.77 -10.91 6.37
CA ALA A 77 3.70 -12.10 5.52
C ALA A 77 5.08 -12.69 5.23
N VAL A 78 6.06 -11.85 4.88
CA VAL A 78 7.46 -12.27 4.65
C VAL A 78 8.09 -12.85 5.92
N ARG A 79 7.78 -12.30 7.10
CA ARG A 79 8.31 -12.83 8.37
C ARG A 79 7.69 -14.17 8.76
N LEU A 80 6.41 -14.38 8.43
CA LEU A 80 5.71 -15.65 8.69
C LEU A 80 6.07 -16.73 7.67
N GLU A 81 6.22 -16.36 6.39
CA GLU A 81 6.58 -17.25 5.29
C GLU A 81 7.69 -16.62 4.43
N PRO A 82 8.97 -16.82 4.79
CA PRO A 82 10.10 -16.24 4.08
C PRO A 82 10.21 -16.65 2.61
N GLU A 83 9.65 -17.80 2.21
CA GLU A 83 9.68 -18.26 0.81
C GLU A 83 8.75 -17.46 -0.10
N ILE A 84 7.83 -16.65 0.45
CA ILE A 84 6.86 -15.90 -0.34
C ILE A 84 7.53 -14.96 -1.37
N LYS A 85 8.72 -14.45 -1.07
CA LYS A 85 9.50 -13.61 -1.99
C LYS A 85 9.85 -14.33 -3.29
N ASN A 86 9.95 -15.66 -3.26
CA ASN A 86 10.24 -16.49 -4.43
C ASN A 86 8.97 -16.82 -5.23
N TRP A 87 7.79 -16.45 -4.72
CA TRP A 87 6.49 -16.80 -5.30
C TRP A 87 5.83 -15.62 -6.00
N ILE A 88 6.14 -14.41 -5.57
CA ILE A 88 5.60 -13.19 -6.16
C ILE A 88 6.35 -12.91 -7.47
N LYS A 89 5.60 -12.61 -8.52
CA LYS A 89 6.13 -12.31 -9.86
C LYS A 89 6.72 -10.91 -9.92
N ASP A 90 5.96 -9.92 -9.46
CA ASP A 90 6.34 -8.51 -9.47
C ASP A 90 5.77 -7.83 -8.22
N LEU A 91 6.55 -6.94 -7.62
CA LEU A 91 6.12 -6.10 -6.49
C LEU A 91 6.23 -4.63 -6.87
N TYR A 92 5.11 -3.92 -6.86
CA TYR A 92 5.04 -2.47 -7.06
C TYR A 92 4.69 -1.79 -5.74
N ILE A 93 5.49 -0.82 -5.33
CA ILE A 93 5.34 -0.10 -4.06
C ILE A 93 5.17 1.38 -4.39
N LEU A 94 4.07 1.98 -3.95
CA LEU A 94 3.97 3.42 -3.83
C LEU A 94 4.52 3.83 -2.47
N GLY A 95 5.64 4.53 -2.46
CA GLY A 95 6.19 5.06 -1.22
C GLY A 95 7.67 5.42 -1.30
N GLY A 96 8.14 6.04 -0.24
CA GLY A 96 9.49 6.59 -0.16
C GLY A 96 9.68 7.82 -1.04
N ASN A 97 10.87 8.40 -0.92
CA ASN A 97 11.32 9.55 -1.68
C ASN A 97 12.84 9.47 -1.84
N TYR A 98 13.39 10.04 -2.90
CA TYR A 98 14.83 10.02 -3.16
C TYR A 98 15.47 11.40 -3.02
N SER A 99 14.68 12.47 -3.09
CA SER A 99 15.13 13.84 -2.92
C SER A 99 15.16 14.30 -1.46
N ALA A 100 14.73 13.45 -0.52
CA ALA A 100 14.51 13.77 0.89
C ALA A 100 13.53 14.95 1.11
N LEU A 101 12.61 15.16 0.17
CA LEU A 101 11.47 16.05 0.34
C LEU A 101 10.24 15.20 0.69
N GLY A 102 9.87 15.21 1.96
CA GLY A 102 8.74 14.42 2.47
C GLY A 102 7.39 15.09 2.29
N ASN A 103 6.32 14.30 2.41
CA ASN A 103 4.93 14.77 2.48
C ASN A 103 4.31 14.61 3.88
N THR A 104 5.01 13.90 4.77
CA THR A 104 4.56 13.59 6.13
C THR A 104 5.50 14.19 7.17
N THR A 105 6.79 13.88 7.07
CA THR A 105 7.82 14.64 7.79
C THR A 105 8.60 15.51 6.80
N VAL A 106 9.53 16.34 7.29
CA VAL A 106 10.40 17.16 6.41
C VAL A 106 11.08 16.30 5.35
N VAL A 107 11.44 15.06 5.70
CA VAL A 107 12.23 14.16 4.84
C VAL A 107 11.53 12.86 4.48
N GLY A 108 10.39 12.53 5.09
CA GLY A 108 9.75 11.23 4.99
C GLY A 108 8.42 11.26 4.22
N GLU A 109 8.22 10.23 3.40
CA GLU A 109 6.97 9.93 2.71
C GLU A 109 6.05 9.07 3.60
N PHE A 110 4.74 9.33 3.56
CA PHE A 110 3.71 8.74 4.42
C PHE A 110 3.79 7.22 4.58
N ASN A 111 3.74 6.44 3.50
CA ASN A 111 3.68 4.98 3.59
C ASN A 111 4.91 4.39 4.27
N PHE A 112 6.09 4.99 4.06
CA PHE A 112 7.33 4.56 4.69
C PHE A 112 7.46 5.09 6.12
N VAL A 113 6.96 6.30 6.41
CA VAL A 113 6.96 6.88 7.76
C VAL A 113 5.96 6.18 8.68
N ALA A 114 4.83 5.72 8.13
CA ALA A 114 3.78 5.06 8.90
C ALA A 114 4.24 3.72 9.48
N ASP A 115 5.14 2.99 8.80
CA ASP A 115 5.76 1.77 9.31
C ASP A 115 7.17 1.58 8.70
N PRO A 116 8.18 2.27 9.25
CA PRO A 116 9.54 2.24 8.70
C PRO A 116 10.20 0.88 8.90
N GLU A 117 9.86 0.16 9.97
CA GLU A 117 10.34 -1.20 10.18
C GLU A 117 9.79 -2.17 9.13
N ALA A 118 8.50 -2.06 8.78
CA ALA A 118 7.94 -2.87 7.71
C ALA A 118 8.58 -2.55 6.35
N ALA A 119 8.81 -1.27 6.06
CA ALA A 119 9.52 -0.86 4.86
C ALA A 119 10.93 -1.47 4.81
N HIS A 120 11.68 -1.40 5.91
CA HIS A 120 12.99 -2.03 6.02
C HIS A 120 12.93 -3.55 5.77
N VAL A 121 11.96 -4.26 6.38
CA VAL A 121 11.78 -5.70 6.17
C VAL A 121 11.55 -6.04 4.70
N VAL A 122 10.65 -5.33 4.01
CA VAL A 122 10.36 -5.61 2.61
C VAL A 122 11.58 -5.32 1.74
N LEU A 123 12.23 -4.17 1.91
CA LEU A 123 13.38 -3.79 1.10
C LEU A 123 14.58 -4.73 1.26
N GLU A 124 14.80 -5.28 2.46
CA GLU A 124 15.90 -6.23 2.71
C GLU A 124 15.61 -7.64 2.19
N ASN A 125 14.33 -8.04 2.10
CA ASN A 125 13.98 -9.43 1.80
C ASN A 125 13.68 -9.67 0.32
N PHE A 126 13.23 -8.66 -0.43
CA PHE A 126 12.98 -8.80 -1.86
C PHE A 126 14.26 -8.52 -2.66
N ASP A 127 14.69 -9.51 -3.43
CA ASP A 127 15.89 -9.47 -4.27
C ASP A 127 15.53 -9.67 -5.76
N SER A 128 16.53 -9.91 -6.61
CA SER A 128 16.31 -10.10 -8.06
C SER A 128 15.36 -11.23 -8.44
N ALA A 129 15.05 -12.17 -7.52
CA ALA A 129 14.07 -13.23 -7.76
C ALA A 129 12.63 -12.71 -7.86
N CYS A 130 12.33 -11.54 -7.28
CA CYS A 130 11.06 -10.83 -7.42
C CYS A 130 11.36 -9.36 -7.72
N PRO A 131 11.32 -8.93 -8.99
CA PRO A 131 11.47 -7.53 -9.38
C PRO A 131 10.61 -6.60 -8.52
N MET A 132 11.29 -5.68 -7.84
CA MET A 132 10.67 -4.68 -6.98
C MET A 132 10.76 -3.31 -7.65
N HIS A 133 9.61 -2.67 -7.82
CA HIS A 133 9.45 -1.36 -8.43
C HIS A 133 8.92 -0.37 -7.40
N ILE A 134 9.74 0.60 -7.03
CA ILE A 134 9.32 1.68 -6.14
C ILE A 134 8.90 2.87 -6.99
N VAL A 135 7.67 3.32 -6.79
CA VAL A 135 7.12 4.56 -7.32
C VAL A 135 7.24 5.60 -6.20
N PRO A 136 8.30 6.42 -6.19
CA PRO A 136 8.52 7.36 -5.10
C PRO A 136 7.60 8.58 -5.23
N TRP A 137 7.45 9.31 -4.13
CA TRP A 137 6.61 10.50 -4.03
C TRP A 137 6.79 11.52 -5.17
N GLU A 138 8.04 11.73 -5.59
CA GLU A 138 8.37 12.65 -6.68
C GLU A 138 7.68 12.27 -8.00
N THR A 139 7.41 10.99 -8.24
CA THR A 139 6.68 10.54 -9.43
C THR A 139 5.25 11.07 -9.43
N CYS A 140 4.60 11.05 -8.27
CA CYS A 140 3.24 11.57 -8.09
C CYS A 140 3.20 13.09 -8.24
N VAL A 141 4.17 13.79 -7.66
CA VAL A 141 4.28 15.25 -7.76
C VAL A 141 4.51 15.71 -9.20
N ASN A 142 5.28 14.95 -9.99
CA ASN A 142 5.59 15.27 -11.39
C ASN A 142 4.48 14.91 -12.38
N ALA A 143 3.43 14.21 -11.94
CA ALA A 143 2.28 13.83 -12.78
C ALA A 143 0.94 14.34 -12.21
N PRO A 144 0.78 15.66 -11.94
CA PRO A 144 -0.42 16.17 -11.33
C PRO A 144 -1.60 16.15 -12.30
N ILE A 145 -2.79 15.82 -11.80
CA ILE A 145 -4.03 16.07 -12.53
C ILE A 145 -4.38 17.55 -12.33
N THR A 146 -4.17 18.36 -13.38
CA THR A 146 -4.58 19.77 -13.36
C THR A 146 -6.10 19.88 -13.28
N LEU A 147 -6.61 20.99 -12.71
CA LEU A 147 -8.05 21.25 -12.68
C LEU A 147 -8.68 21.18 -14.08
N VAL A 148 -8.00 21.68 -15.10
CA VAL A 148 -8.46 21.60 -16.50
C VAL A 148 -8.61 20.16 -16.95
N ASN A 149 -7.67 19.28 -16.61
CA ASN A 149 -7.77 17.87 -16.96
C ASN A 149 -8.83 17.14 -16.12
N PHE A 150 -8.95 17.46 -14.84
CA PHE A 150 -10.00 16.92 -13.97
C PHE A 150 -11.40 17.25 -14.50
N LEU A 151 -11.65 18.51 -14.87
CA LEU A 151 -12.94 18.94 -15.40
C LEU A 151 -13.28 18.29 -16.75
N LYS A 152 -12.27 17.85 -17.53
CA LYS A 152 -12.55 17.02 -18.71
C LYS A 152 -13.15 15.69 -18.28
N PHE A 153 -12.55 14.97 -17.33
CA PHE A 153 -13.06 13.68 -16.86
C PHE A 153 -14.46 13.76 -16.24
N TYR A 154 -14.76 14.84 -15.52
CA TYR A 154 -16.04 14.97 -14.80
C TYR A 154 -17.24 15.35 -15.70
N ASN A 155 -16.99 16.01 -16.83
CA ASN A 155 -18.04 16.45 -17.76
C ASN A 155 -18.29 15.46 -18.93
N TYR A 156 -17.71 14.25 -18.87
CA TYR A 156 -18.04 13.10 -19.73
C TYR A 156 -18.74 12.02 -18.92
#